data_AF-A0A3P8FST2-F1
#
_entry.id   AF-A0A3P8FST2-F1
#
_cell.length_a   1.000
_cell.length_b   1.000
_cell.length_c   1.000
_cell.angle_alpha   90.00
_cell.angle_beta   90.00
_cell.angle_gamma   90.00
#
_symmetry.space_group_name_H-M   'P 1'
#
loop_
_entity.id
_entity.type
_entity.pdbx_description
1 polymer ?
#
loop_
_entity_poly.entity_id
_entity_poly.type
_entity_poly.pdbx_seq_one_letter_code
_entity_poly.pdbx_strand_id
1 'polypeptide(L)'
;MFSQREKFAFRLPAPHIPLLEPVLVKHLIVPAAGIAVVAYAVTVSMGKLFARKHKYEIDTDQEMLALGLAGSISSFFSVFPSSTSLSRSLVNEGAGARTQVSGFVAASVVLCVILVIAPLLEALPMCVLNSIVVVALSSLIAKVTELRTLWRFSKLDVVGICSLTIAFSCFQVGKSGYRSVVSYSQAKRTTIPIVRFDSPVIFTNVELLKSYVRRVVENETGNVLIWLCGRFFNSTSLCICHKENMRTQTAHAFGQFMGLSRAKLILIKFIDVRSTSTSVCK
;
A
#
# COMPACT_ATOMS: atom_id res chain seq x y z
N MET A 1 0.40 -10.35 18.99
CA MET A 1 -0.73 -10.51 18.06
C MET A 1 -0.23 -10.32 16.62
N PHE A 2 0.65 -11.23 16.16
CA PHE A 2 1.39 -11.16 14.89
C PHE A 2 0.96 -12.27 13.90
N SER A 3 -0.21 -12.87 14.12
CA SER A 3 -0.61 -14.10 13.44
C SER A 3 -1.77 -13.87 12.47
N GLN A 4 -1.47 -13.25 11.34
CA GLN A 4 -2.18 -13.43 10.06
C GLN A 4 -1.19 -13.11 8.93
N ARG A 5 -0.11 -13.89 8.80
CA ARG A 5 0.49 -14.05 7.47
C ARG A 5 -0.29 -15.18 6.82
N GLU A 6 -0.82 -14.90 5.64
CA GLU A 6 -1.33 -15.95 4.78
C GLU A 6 -0.24 -17.02 4.67
N LYS A 7 -0.56 -18.25 5.11
CA LYS A 7 0.30 -19.40 4.85
C LYS A 7 0.60 -19.37 3.36
N PHE A 8 1.86 -19.25 2.98
CA PHE A 8 2.24 -19.40 1.58
C PHE A 8 1.68 -20.74 1.11
N ALA A 9 0.63 -20.67 0.28
CA ALA A 9 0.02 -21.87 -0.24
C ALA A 9 1.08 -22.52 -1.14
N PHE A 10 1.55 -23.71 -0.77
CA PHE A 10 2.44 -24.55 -1.61
C PHE A 10 1.73 -25.03 -2.89
N ARG A 11 0.55 -24.49 -3.20
CA ARG A 11 -0.31 -24.89 -4.30
C ARG A 11 -0.33 -23.78 -5.33
N LEU A 12 -0.28 -24.16 -6.59
CA LEU A 12 -0.58 -23.26 -7.70
C LEU A 12 -1.96 -22.62 -7.46
N PRO A 13 -2.12 -21.31 -7.67
CA PRO A 13 -3.40 -20.66 -7.54
C PRO A 13 -4.38 -21.29 -8.54
N ALA A 14 -5.51 -21.77 -8.05
CA ALA A 14 -6.58 -22.25 -8.93
C ALA A 14 -7.11 -21.07 -9.78
N PRO A 15 -7.53 -21.30 -11.02
CA PRO A 15 -8.19 -20.26 -11.80
C PRO A 15 -9.52 -19.87 -11.13
N HIS A 16 -9.70 -18.58 -10.89
CA HIS A 16 -10.90 -17.96 -10.35
C HIS A 16 -11.52 -17.05 -11.41
N ILE A 17 -12.85 -17.07 -11.50
CA ILE A 17 -13.59 -16.20 -12.40
C ILE A 17 -13.76 -14.84 -11.68
N PRO A 18 -13.36 -13.71 -12.29
CA PRO A 18 -13.53 -12.41 -11.66
C PRO A 18 -15.02 -12.06 -11.50
N LEU A 19 -15.41 -11.63 -10.30
CA LEU A 19 -16.78 -11.20 -9.98
C LEU A 19 -17.10 -9.88 -10.70
N LEU A 20 -17.91 -9.97 -11.76
CA LEU A 20 -18.31 -8.84 -12.60
C LEU A 20 -19.58 -8.17 -12.06
N GLU A 21 -19.54 -7.66 -10.83
CA GLU A 21 -20.66 -6.89 -10.30
C GLU A 21 -20.78 -5.53 -11.02
N PRO A 22 -21.94 -5.15 -11.59
CA PRO A 22 -22.08 -3.94 -12.41
C PRO A 22 -21.68 -2.65 -11.68
N VAL A 23 -21.93 -2.61 -10.36
CA VAL A 23 -21.56 -1.48 -9.49
C VAL A 23 -20.04 -1.39 -9.34
N LEU A 24 -19.38 -2.53 -9.10
CA LEU A 24 -17.92 -2.59 -8.96
C LEU A 24 -17.22 -2.20 -10.27
N VAL A 25 -17.70 -2.71 -11.41
CA VAL A 25 -17.14 -2.39 -12.73
C VAL A 25 -17.21 -0.90 -13.01
N LYS A 26 -18.33 -0.23 -12.73
CA LYS A 26 -18.48 1.22 -12.90
C LYS A 26 -17.47 2.02 -12.05
N HIS A 27 -17.16 1.56 -10.85
CA HIS A 27 -16.17 2.23 -9.99
C HIS A 27 -14.73 1.95 -10.41
N LEU A 28 -14.44 0.78 -10.99
CA LEU A 28 -13.09 0.36 -11.35
C LEU A 28 -12.67 0.75 -12.77
N ILE A 29 -13.61 1.01 -13.69
CA ILE A 29 -13.27 1.22 -15.11
C ILE A 29 -12.35 2.43 -15.33
N VAL A 30 -12.59 3.54 -14.63
CA VAL A 30 -11.78 4.76 -14.73
C VAL A 30 -10.36 4.55 -14.18
N PRO A 31 -10.14 4.06 -12.95
CA PRO A 31 -8.79 3.79 -12.47
C PRO A 31 -8.09 2.66 -13.24
N ALA A 32 -8.80 1.63 -13.68
CA ALA A 32 -8.24 0.55 -14.50
C ALA A 32 -7.74 1.06 -15.86
N ALA A 33 -8.51 1.92 -16.53
CA ALA A 33 -8.08 2.56 -17.78
C ALA A 33 -6.81 3.41 -17.57
N GLY A 34 -6.73 4.16 -16.47
CA GLY A 34 -5.53 4.93 -16.12
C GLY A 34 -4.29 4.04 -15.93
N ILE A 35 -4.43 2.92 -15.22
CA ILE A 35 -3.34 1.95 -15.03
C ILE A 35 -2.94 1.32 -16.37
N ALA A 36 -3.90 0.95 -17.23
CA ALA A 36 -3.63 0.35 -18.53
C ALA A 36 -2.83 1.29 -19.44
N VAL A 37 -3.22 2.56 -19.54
CA VAL A 37 -2.51 3.56 -20.35
C VAL A 37 -1.08 3.75 -19.85
N VAL A 38 -0.88 3.88 -18.54
CA VAL A 38 0.46 4.04 -17.95
C VAL A 38 1.31 2.78 -18.16
N ALA A 39 0.76 1.60 -17.95
CA ALA A 39 1.47 0.33 -18.13
C ALA A 39 1.91 0.13 -19.59
N TYR A 40 1.03 0.45 -20.54
CA TYR A 40 1.34 0.41 -21.96
C TYR A 40 2.41 1.44 -22.35
N ALA A 41 2.26 2.70 -21.92
CA ALA A 41 3.22 3.76 -22.21
C ALA A 41 4.63 3.43 -21.69
N VAL A 42 4.74 2.88 -20.47
CA VAL A 42 6.03 2.45 -19.90
C VAL A 42 6.63 1.29 -20.69
N THR A 43 5.80 0.32 -21.09
CA THR A 43 6.24 -0.86 -21.86
C THR A 43 6.75 -0.49 -23.23
N VAL A 44 6.01 0.31 -23.99
CA VAL A 44 6.45 0.81 -25.30
C VAL A 44 7.69 1.70 -25.18
N SER A 45 7.77 2.55 -24.15
CA SER A 45 8.94 3.40 -23.92
C SER A 45 10.20 2.56 -23.67
N MET A 46 10.10 1.50 -22.87
CA MET A 46 11.18 0.53 -22.67
C MET A 46 11.52 -0.23 -23.95
N GLY A 47 10.52 -0.74 -24.66
CA GLY A 47 10.71 -1.44 -25.92
C GLY A 47 11.46 -0.60 -26.94
N LYS A 48 11.08 0.68 -27.10
CA LYS A 48 11.77 1.64 -27.98
C LYS A 48 13.19 1.96 -27.52
N LEU A 49 13.44 2.00 -26.21
CA LEU A 49 14.78 2.21 -25.66
C LEU A 49 15.74 1.08 -26.08
N PHE A 50 15.31 -0.18 -25.92
CA PHE A 50 16.11 -1.34 -26.32
C PHE A 50 16.19 -1.51 -27.84
N ALA A 51 15.11 -1.22 -28.57
CA ALA A 51 15.06 -1.21 -30.04
C ALA A 51 16.13 -0.27 -30.62
N ARG A 52 16.23 0.96 -30.08
CA ARG A 52 17.28 1.92 -30.46
C ARG A 52 18.68 1.43 -30.09
N LYS A 53 18.84 0.84 -28.90
CA LYS A 53 20.14 0.37 -28.40
C LYS A 53 20.69 -0.81 -29.22
N HIS A 54 19.83 -1.76 -29.58
CA HIS A 54 20.20 -2.99 -30.30
C HIS A 54 19.87 -2.96 -31.80
N LYS A 55 19.35 -1.83 -32.30
CA LYS A 55 19.04 -1.60 -33.72
C LYS A 55 18.05 -2.61 -34.31
N TYR A 56 16.98 -2.91 -33.59
CA TYR A 56 15.84 -3.68 -34.10
C TYR A 56 14.58 -2.81 -34.12
N GLU A 57 13.57 -3.22 -34.89
CA GLU A 57 12.27 -2.55 -34.92
C GLU A 57 11.28 -3.21 -33.97
N ILE A 58 10.41 -2.40 -33.37
CA ILE A 58 9.36 -2.86 -32.45
C ILE A 58 7.99 -2.54 -33.03
N ASP A 59 7.13 -3.55 -33.12
CA ASP A 59 5.72 -3.36 -33.44
C ASP A 59 4.97 -2.97 -32.16
N THR A 60 4.33 -1.82 -32.18
CA THR A 60 3.66 -1.26 -31.00
C THR A 60 2.28 -1.90 -30.79
N ASP A 61 1.61 -2.32 -31.87
CA ASP A 61 0.30 -2.95 -31.81
C ASP A 61 0.43 -4.37 -31.25
N GLN A 62 1.51 -5.07 -31.61
CA GLN A 62 1.83 -6.38 -31.05
C GLN A 62 2.11 -6.31 -29.53
N GLU A 63 2.84 -5.30 -29.07
CA GLU A 63 3.09 -5.09 -27.63
C GLU A 63 1.80 -4.77 -26.86
N MET A 64 0.89 -4.00 -27.47
CA MET A 64 -0.43 -3.71 -26.88
C MET A 64 -1.25 -5.00 -26.72
N LEU A 65 -1.32 -5.81 -27.77
CA LEU A 65 -2.03 -7.09 -27.76
C LEU A 65 -1.42 -8.05 -26.73
N ALA A 66 -0.09 -8.15 -26.70
CA ALA A 66 0.62 -9.01 -25.75
C ALA A 66 0.34 -8.61 -24.30
N LEU A 67 0.40 -7.31 -23.97
CA LEU A 67 0.10 -6.81 -22.64
C LEU A 67 -1.37 -7.04 -22.25
N GLY A 68 -2.30 -6.84 -23.18
CA GLY A 68 -3.74 -7.06 -22.97
C GLY A 68 -4.06 -8.54 -22.72
N LEU A 69 -3.48 -9.44 -23.50
CA LEU A 69 -3.63 -10.89 -23.33
C LEU A 69 -3.00 -11.36 -22.02
N ALA A 70 -1.79 -10.90 -21.70
CA ALA A 70 -1.11 -11.22 -20.46
C ALA A 70 -1.93 -10.78 -19.23
N GLY A 71 -2.48 -9.57 -19.25
CA GLY A 71 -3.35 -9.06 -18.18
C GLY A 71 -4.67 -9.84 -18.06
N SER A 72 -5.28 -10.18 -19.20
CA SER A 72 -6.54 -10.95 -19.24
C SER A 72 -6.36 -12.35 -18.66
N ILE A 73 -5.29 -13.07 -19.06
CA ILE A 73 -4.97 -14.40 -18.53
C ILE A 73 -4.61 -14.32 -17.04
N SER A 74 -3.84 -13.31 -16.64
CA SER A 74 -3.40 -13.15 -15.23
C SER A 74 -4.56 -12.81 -14.29
N SER A 75 -5.62 -12.17 -14.80
CA SER A 75 -6.83 -11.85 -14.03
C SER A 75 -7.48 -13.10 -13.41
N PHE A 76 -7.43 -14.24 -14.11
CA PHE A 76 -7.97 -15.50 -13.60
C PHE A 76 -7.17 -16.05 -12.40
N PHE A 77 -5.94 -15.59 -12.18
CA PHE A 77 -5.08 -16.07 -11.09
C PHE A 77 -4.98 -15.07 -9.93
N SER A 78 -5.91 -14.09 -9.85
CA SER A 78 -5.91 -13.05 -8.81
C SER A 78 -4.58 -12.27 -8.72
N VAL A 79 -4.00 -11.96 -9.89
CA VAL A 79 -2.73 -11.24 -9.99
C VAL A 79 -2.98 -9.73 -10.06
N PHE A 80 -2.12 -8.94 -9.41
CA PHE A 80 -2.12 -7.48 -9.56
C PHE A 80 -1.69 -7.07 -10.97
N PRO A 81 -2.21 -5.95 -11.51
CA PRO A 81 -1.79 -5.47 -12.82
C PRO A 81 -0.27 -5.25 -12.85
N SER A 82 0.40 -5.98 -13.73
CA SER A 82 1.86 -5.93 -13.90
C SER A 82 2.27 -5.02 -15.05
N SER A 83 3.43 -4.42 -14.93
CA SER A 83 4.09 -3.66 -16.00
C SER A 83 5.55 -4.06 -16.13
N THR A 84 6.20 -3.55 -17.19
CA THR A 84 7.64 -3.73 -17.41
C THR A 84 8.49 -2.97 -16.38
N SER A 85 9.68 -3.51 -16.09
CA SER A 85 10.58 -2.98 -15.07
C SER A 85 11.95 -2.68 -15.69
N LEU A 86 12.25 -1.39 -15.89
CA LEU A 86 13.52 -0.92 -16.44
C LEU A 86 14.73 -1.54 -15.71
N SER A 87 14.75 -1.48 -14.37
CA SER A 87 15.90 -1.94 -13.59
C SER A 87 16.18 -3.44 -13.80
N ARG A 88 15.12 -4.27 -13.84
CA ARG A 88 15.27 -5.72 -14.08
C ARG A 88 15.71 -6.01 -15.51
N SER A 89 15.14 -5.31 -16.50
CA SER A 89 15.53 -5.48 -17.90
C SER A 89 16.98 -5.06 -18.15
N LEU A 90 17.46 -3.98 -17.53
CA LEU A 90 18.85 -3.53 -17.66
C LEU A 90 19.84 -4.52 -17.03
N VAL A 91 19.50 -5.11 -15.89
CA VAL A 91 20.34 -6.16 -15.27
C VAL A 91 20.36 -7.42 -16.14
N ASN A 92 19.21 -7.82 -16.70
CA ASN A 92 19.11 -8.97 -17.59
C ASN A 92 19.89 -8.76 -18.90
N GLU A 93 19.78 -7.58 -19.49
CA GLU A 93 20.56 -7.18 -20.67
C GLU A 93 22.06 -7.12 -20.36
N GLY A 94 22.44 -6.54 -19.22
CA GLY A 94 23.83 -6.47 -18.75
C GLY A 94 24.45 -7.85 -18.46
N ALA A 95 23.62 -8.83 -18.09
CA ALA A 95 24.02 -10.23 -17.96
C ALA A 95 24.17 -10.95 -19.32
N GLY A 96 23.91 -10.27 -20.44
CA GLY A 96 24.05 -10.80 -21.79
C GLY A 96 22.82 -11.53 -22.34
N ALA A 97 21.64 -11.35 -21.74
CA ALA A 97 20.42 -11.95 -22.25
C ALA A 97 20.03 -11.37 -23.62
N ARG A 98 19.86 -12.25 -24.63
CA ARG A 98 19.50 -11.87 -26.01
C ARG A 98 18.13 -12.39 -26.46
N THR A 99 17.51 -13.28 -25.68
CA THR A 99 16.26 -13.95 -26.03
C THR A 99 15.25 -13.88 -24.90
N GLN A 100 13.96 -14.00 -25.24
CA GLN A 100 12.85 -14.01 -24.28
C GLN A 100 12.84 -15.24 -23.35
N VAL A 101 13.64 -16.26 -23.69
CA VAL A 101 13.87 -17.44 -22.83
C VAL A 101 14.40 -17.03 -21.46
N SER A 102 15.18 -15.95 -21.37
CA SER A 102 15.64 -15.39 -20.09
C SER A 102 14.48 -15.04 -19.15
N GLY A 103 13.39 -14.48 -19.68
CA GLY A 103 12.18 -14.16 -18.92
C GLY A 103 11.45 -15.42 -18.44
N PHE A 104 11.37 -16.45 -19.29
CA PHE A 104 10.79 -17.73 -18.92
C PHE A 104 11.60 -18.41 -17.80
N VAL A 105 12.93 -18.49 -17.93
CA VAL A 105 13.81 -19.04 -16.90
C VAL A 105 13.68 -18.27 -15.60
N ALA A 106 13.66 -16.94 -15.63
CA ALA A 106 13.44 -16.12 -14.44
C ALA A 106 12.10 -16.41 -13.77
N ALA A 107 11.01 -16.55 -14.53
CA ALA A 107 9.70 -16.90 -14.01
C ALA A 107 9.68 -18.31 -13.38
N SER A 108 10.31 -19.30 -14.02
CA SER A 108 10.44 -20.66 -13.49
C SER A 108 11.25 -20.68 -12.19
N VAL A 109 12.36 -19.94 -12.12
CA VAL A 109 13.17 -19.82 -10.90
C VAL A 109 12.36 -19.19 -9.77
N VAL A 110 11.65 -18.10 -10.03
CA VAL A 110 10.77 -17.45 -9.03
C VAL A 110 9.69 -18.42 -8.55
N LEU A 111 9.06 -19.18 -9.44
CA LEU A 111 8.09 -20.20 -9.08
C LEU A 111 8.69 -21.28 -8.18
N CYS A 112 9.87 -21.82 -8.54
CA CYS A 112 10.59 -22.80 -7.72
C CYS A 112 10.97 -22.25 -6.35
N VAL A 113 11.46 -21.00 -6.28
CA VAL A 113 11.80 -20.32 -5.02
C VAL A 113 10.56 -20.18 -4.15
N ILE A 114 9.42 -19.76 -4.71
CA ILE A 114 8.18 -19.62 -3.94
C ILE A 114 7.73 -20.99 -3.41
N LEU A 115 7.80 -22.06 -4.21
CA LEU A 115 7.40 -23.38 -3.73
C LEU A 115 8.34 -23.91 -2.64
N VAL A 116 9.66 -23.88 -2.86
CA VAL A 116 10.62 -24.53 -1.95
C VAL A 116 10.96 -23.66 -0.72
N ILE A 117 11.11 -22.35 -0.90
CA ILE A 117 11.66 -21.41 0.11
C ILE A 117 10.54 -20.64 0.84
N ALA A 118 9.27 -20.75 0.42
CA ALA A 118 8.10 -20.22 1.14
C ALA A 118 8.14 -20.36 2.68
N PRO A 119 8.42 -21.55 3.26
CA PRO A 119 8.40 -21.71 4.72
C PRO A 119 9.49 -20.88 5.42
N LEU A 120 10.62 -20.64 4.75
CA LEU A 120 11.69 -19.80 5.28
C LEU A 120 11.33 -18.31 5.23
N LEU A 121 10.54 -17.91 4.23
CA LEU A 121 10.04 -16.53 4.07
C LEU A 121 8.98 -16.16 5.10
N GLU A 122 8.30 -17.13 5.72
CA GLU A 122 7.32 -16.85 6.78
C GLU A 122 7.97 -16.19 8.01
N ALA A 123 9.21 -16.58 8.33
CA ALA A 123 9.98 -16.05 9.45
C ALA A 123 10.57 -14.64 9.20
N LEU A 124 10.52 -14.10 7.98
CA LEU A 124 11.20 -12.84 7.66
C LEU A 124 10.53 -11.64 8.37
N PRO A 125 11.21 -10.86 9.23
CA PRO A 125 10.60 -9.72 9.91
C PRO A 125 10.20 -8.61 8.93
N MET A 126 9.09 -7.92 9.24
CA MET A 126 8.58 -6.80 8.41
C MET A 126 9.61 -5.69 8.20
N CYS A 127 10.54 -5.53 9.15
CA CYS A 127 11.64 -4.57 9.06
C CYS A 127 12.53 -4.82 7.82
N VAL A 128 12.78 -6.07 7.46
CA VAL A 128 13.61 -6.43 6.30
C VAL A 128 12.86 -6.18 4.99
N LEU A 129 11.56 -6.49 4.95
CA LEU A 129 10.75 -6.20 3.76
C LEU A 129 10.67 -4.69 3.50
N ASN A 130 10.47 -3.90 4.56
CA ASN A 130 10.42 -2.45 4.46
C ASN A 130 11.76 -1.84 4.04
N SER A 131 12.90 -2.36 4.54
CA SER A 131 14.21 -1.86 4.14
C SER A 131 14.50 -2.10 2.65
N ILE A 132 14.12 -3.26 2.11
CA ILE A 132 14.24 -3.55 0.67
C ILE A 132 13.41 -2.57 -0.16
N VAL A 133 12.18 -2.25 0.28
CA VAL A 133 11.34 -1.25 -0.39
C VAL A 133 11.97 0.14 -0.36
N VAL A 134 12.54 0.57 0.79
CA VAL A 134 13.24 1.86 0.90
C VAL A 134 14.44 1.92 -0.05
N VAL A 135 15.21 0.84 -0.16
CA VAL A 135 16.32 0.74 -1.12
C VAL A 135 15.82 0.79 -2.57
N ALA A 136 14.69 0.15 -2.89
CA ALA A 136 14.11 0.26 -4.23
C ALA A 136 13.67 1.70 -4.53
N LEU A 137 13.10 2.41 -3.56
CA LEU A 137 12.68 3.81 -3.69
C LEU A 137 13.85 4.79 -3.78
N SER A 138 15.01 4.48 -3.19
CA SER A 138 16.19 5.36 -3.29
C SER A 138 16.62 5.57 -4.74
N SER A 139 16.50 4.55 -5.59
CA SER A 139 16.76 4.65 -7.03
C SER A 139 15.79 5.60 -7.75
N LEU A 140 14.56 5.72 -7.27
CA LEU A 140 13.57 6.67 -7.80
C LEU A 140 13.85 8.09 -7.30
N ILE A 141 14.23 8.24 -6.04
CA ILE A 141 14.61 9.53 -5.44
C ILE A 141 15.86 10.09 -6.13
N ALA A 142 16.80 9.23 -6.52
CA ALA A 142 17.98 9.65 -7.27
C ALA A 142 17.62 10.40 -8.56
N LYS A 143 16.53 10.04 -9.26
CA LYS A 143 16.04 10.76 -10.45
C LYS A 143 15.58 12.18 -10.16
N VAL A 144 15.24 12.51 -8.91
CA VAL A 144 14.91 13.89 -8.51
C VAL A 144 16.13 14.81 -8.68
N THR A 145 17.35 14.27 -8.52
CA THR A 145 18.57 15.05 -8.74
C THR A 145 18.77 15.43 -10.22
N GLU A 146 18.26 14.61 -11.16
CA GLU A 146 18.29 14.90 -12.59
C GLU A 146 17.41 16.10 -12.97
N LEU A 147 16.35 16.40 -12.19
CA LEU A 147 15.50 17.58 -12.41
C LEU A 147 16.32 18.89 -12.31
N ARG A 148 17.32 18.94 -11.42
CA ARG A 148 18.20 20.11 -11.29
C ARG A 148 19.03 20.33 -12.55
N THR A 149 19.51 19.24 -13.15
CA THR A 149 20.24 19.28 -14.42
C THR A 149 19.30 19.69 -15.56
N LEU A 150 18.09 19.12 -15.62
CA LEU A 150 17.08 19.43 -16.63
C LEU A 150 16.64 20.90 -16.60
N TRP A 151 16.55 21.51 -15.41
CA TRP A 151 16.20 22.93 -15.25
C TRP A 151 17.17 23.87 -15.97
N ARG A 152 18.45 23.48 -16.12
CA ARG A 152 19.45 24.27 -16.85
C ARG A 152 19.23 24.25 -18.36
N PHE A 153 18.59 23.21 -18.89
CA PHE A 153 18.31 23.05 -20.31
C PHE A 153 16.93 23.57 -20.71
N SER A 154 15.88 23.14 -20.00
CA SER A 154 14.50 23.48 -20.33
C SER A 154 13.68 23.71 -19.06
N LYS A 155 13.36 24.98 -18.79
CA LYS A 155 12.54 25.37 -17.63
C LYS A 155 11.08 24.95 -17.81
N LEU A 156 10.57 24.99 -19.05
CA LEU A 156 9.17 24.64 -19.35
C LEU A 156 8.89 23.16 -19.09
N ASP A 157 9.80 22.26 -19.46
CA ASP A 157 9.63 20.82 -19.22
C ASP A 157 9.62 20.49 -17.73
N VAL A 158 10.51 21.11 -16.95
CA VAL A 158 10.54 20.87 -15.49
C VAL A 158 9.29 21.42 -14.81
N VAL A 159 8.81 22.61 -15.20
CA VAL A 159 7.56 23.16 -14.67
C VAL A 159 6.36 22.26 -15.06
N GLY A 160 6.34 21.74 -16.28
CA GLY A 160 5.34 20.78 -16.74
C GLY A 160 5.33 19.50 -15.89
N ILE A 161 6.49 18.86 -15.72
CA ILE A 161 6.61 17.61 -14.93
C ILE A 161 6.23 17.86 -13.46
N CYS A 162 6.74 18.92 -12.84
CA CYS A 162 6.44 19.25 -11.46
C CYS A 162 4.96 19.58 -11.25
N SER A 163 4.36 20.40 -12.12
CA SER A 163 2.95 20.76 -12.02
C SER A 163 2.03 19.55 -12.18
N LEU A 164 2.29 18.66 -13.13
CA LEU A 164 1.54 17.42 -13.30
C LEU A 164 1.68 16.47 -12.10
N THR A 165 2.89 16.31 -11.57
CA THR A 165 3.15 15.43 -10.42
C THR A 165 2.45 15.95 -9.16
N ILE A 166 2.49 17.26 -8.93
CA ILE A 166 1.81 17.92 -7.81
C ILE A 166 0.29 17.82 -7.99
N ALA A 167 -0.24 18.10 -9.17
CA ALA A 167 -1.66 18.02 -9.45
C ALA A 167 -2.21 16.60 -9.22
N PHE A 168 -1.50 15.56 -9.69
CA PHE A 168 -1.87 14.17 -9.47
C PHE A 168 -1.86 13.79 -7.98
N SER A 169 -0.83 14.23 -7.25
CA SER A 169 -0.72 14.00 -5.80
C SER A 169 -1.86 14.67 -5.03
N CYS A 170 -2.17 15.94 -5.35
CA CYS A 170 -3.28 16.67 -4.75
C CYS A 170 -4.64 16.05 -5.08
N PHE A 171 -4.84 15.56 -6.30
CA PHE A 171 -6.07 14.89 -6.71
C PHE A 171 -6.32 13.59 -5.94
N GLN A 172 -5.27 12.79 -5.73
CA GLN A 172 -5.32 11.58 -4.88
C GLN A 172 -5.65 11.92 -3.42
N VAL A 173 -5.05 12.99 -2.89
CA VAL A 173 -5.34 13.47 -1.53
C VAL A 173 -6.80 13.96 -1.42
N GLY A 174 -7.31 14.70 -2.41
CA GLY A 174 -8.69 15.18 -2.45
C GLY A 174 -9.75 14.09 -2.60
N LYS A 175 -9.41 12.96 -3.24
CA LYS A 175 -10.27 11.77 -3.35
C LYS A 175 -10.15 10.79 -2.20
N SER A 176 -9.16 10.95 -1.31
CA SER A 176 -9.17 10.30 0.01
C SER A 176 -10.24 10.98 0.86
N GLY A 177 -11.50 10.79 0.46
CA GLY A 177 -12.66 11.28 1.17
C GLY A 177 -12.71 10.60 2.53
N TYR A 178 -12.47 11.39 3.57
CA TYR A 178 -12.86 11.08 4.94
C TYR A 178 -14.38 10.96 4.97
N ARG A 179 -14.90 9.77 4.65
CA ARG A 179 -16.34 9.52 4.64
C ARG A 179 -16.80 9.38 6.08
N SER A 180 -17.42 10.43 6.61
CA SER A 180 -18.02 10.39 7.94
C SER A 180 -19.15 9.33 7.97
N VAL A 181 -19.36 8.72 9.13
CA VAL A 181 -20.34 7.64 9.36
C VAL A 181 -21.76 8.04 8.92
N VAL A 182 -22.05 9.34 8.83
CA VAL A 182 -23.31 9.91 8.33
C VAL A 182 -23.62 9.51 6.88
N SER A 183 -22.62 9.12 6.09
CA SER A 183 -22.80 8.66 4.70
C SER A 183 -23.31 7.21 4.57
N TYR A 184 -23.44 6.47 5.67
CA TYR A 184 -23.91 5.09 5.67
C TYR A 184 -25.25 5.00 6.41
N SER A 185 -26.36 4.87 5.69
CA SER A 185 -27.71 4.80 6.30
C SER A 185 -27.92 3.57 7.19
N GLN A 186 -27.08 2.54 7.04
CA GLN A 186 -27.08 1.30 7.82
C GLN A 186 -26.26 1.40 9.12
N ALA A 187 -25.57 2.51 9.39
CA ALA A 187 -24.70 2.63 10.55
C ALA A 187 -25.51 2.85 11.84
N LYS A 188 -25.51 1.85 12.73
CA LYS A 188 -26.14 1.93 14.05
C LYS A 188 -25.15 2.48 15.07
N ARG A 189 -25.58 3.44 15.89
CA ARG A 189 -24.73 4.07 16.92
C ARG A 189 -24.41 3.04 18.01
N THR A 190 -23.13 2.79 18.28
CA THR A 190 -22.67 1.89 19.35
C THR A 190 -22.79 2.55 20.73
N THR A 191 -22.91 1.73 21.77
CA THR A 191 -22.94 2.19 23.18
C THR A 191 -21.62 2.80 23.65
N ILE A 192 -20.52 2.48 22.97
CA ILE A 192 -19.17 2.99 23.25
C ILE A 192 -18.83 4.01 22.14
N PRO A 193 -18.42 5.25 22.49
CA PRO A 193 -17.94 6.22 21.51
C PRO A 193 -16.64 5.72 20.86
N ILE A 194 -16.66 5.66 19.52
CA ILE A 194 -15.50 5.29 18.70
C ILE A 194 -14.97 6.56 18.05
N VAL A 195 -13.76 6.96 18.42
CA VAL A 195 -13.11 8.16 17.89
C VAL A 195 -11.96 7.76 16.98
N ARG A 196 -11.99 8.23 15.73
CA ARG A 196 -11.03 7.85 14.71
C ARG A 196 -9.95 8.91 14.54
N PHE A 197 -8.70 8.48 14.52
CA PHE A 197 -7.55 9.32 14.22
C PHE A 197 -6.87 8.80 12.95
N ASP A 198 -7.00 9.56 11.87
CA ASP A 198 -6.61 9.15 10.52
C ASP A 198 -5.22 9.60 10.09
N SER A 199 -4.55 10.41 10.90
CA SER A 199 -3.20 10.89 10.59
C SER A 199 -2.16 9.80 10.88
N PRO A 200 -1.13 9.64 10.02
CA PRO A 200 -0.03 8.72 10.28
C PRO A 200 0.66 9.10 11.60
N VAL A 201 0.81 8.13 12.50
CA VAL A 201 1.42 8.34 13.81
C VAL A 201 2.94 8.20 13.68
N ILE A 202 3.56 9.28 13.24
CA ILE A 202 5.02 9.44 13.13
C ILE A 202 5.56 10.28 14.31
N PHE A 203 6.87 10.22 14.53
CA PHE A 203 7.55 10.89 15.67
C PHE A 203 7.20 12.37 15.78
N THR A 204 7.05 13.07 14.65
CA THR A 204 6.76 14.50 14.60
C THR A 204 5.36 14.89 15.08
N ASN A 205 4.39 13.96 15.09
CA ASN A 205 2.98 14.26 15.38
C ASN A 205 2.46 13.61 16.68
N VAL A 206 3.35 13.05 17.50
CA VAL A 206 2.96 12.26 18.69
C VAL A 206 2.33 13.12 19.79
N GLU A 207 2.78 14.36 19.95
CA GLU A 207 2.24 15.29 20.95
C GLU A 207 0.84 15.79 20.56
N LEU A 208 0.57 15.90 19.26
CA LEU A 208 -0.76 16.23 18.75
C LEU A 208 -1.74 15.08 19.00
N LEU A 209 -1.30 13.83 18.79
CA LEU A 209 -2.09 12.65 19.14
C LEU A 209 -2.41 12.63 20.64
N LYS A 210 -1.43 12.84 21.52
CA LYS A 210 -1.66 12.90 22.98
C LYS A 210 -2.66 13.98 23.36
N SER A 211 -2.52 15.16 22.77
CA SER A 211 -3.42 16.30 23.03
C SER A 211 -4.83 16.02 22.54
N TYR A 212 -4.97 15.36 21.39
CA TYR A 212 -6.26 14.95 20.83
C TYR A 212 -6.95 13.90 21.71
N VAL A 213 -6.23 12.84 22.09
CA VAL A 213 -6.74 11.78 22.97
C VAL A 213 -7.17 12.37 24.32
N ARG A 214 -6.39 13.28 24.90
CA ARG A 214 -6.74 13.92 26.18
C ARG A 214 -8.05 14.70 26.09
N ARG A 215 -8.24 15.52 25.05
CA ARG A 215 -9.49 16.27 24.85
C ARG A 215 -10.71 15.35 24.68
N VAL A 216 -10.55 14.26 23.96
CA VAL A 216 -11.62 13.27 23.74
C VAL A 216 -11.99 12.57 25.05
N VAL A 217 -11.00 12.21 25.87
CA VAL A 217 -11.19 11.55 27.17
C VAL A 217 -11.78 12.50 28.22
N GLU A 218 -11.47 13.79 28.16
CA GLU A 218 -12.01 14.81 29.05
C GLU A 218 -13.50 15.08 28.77
N ASN A 219 -13.92 15.08 27.50
CA ASN A 219 -15.30 15.36 27.10
C ASN A 219 -16.26 14.17 27.26
N GLU A 220 -15.77 12.93 27.25
CA GLU A 220 -16.60 11.72 27.34
C GLU A 220 -16.63 11.15 28.76
N THR A 221 -17.82 10.80 29.27
CA THR A 221 -18.02 10.31 30.65
C THR A 221 -17.79 8.81 30.81
N GLY A 222 -17.68 8.04 29.72
CA GLY A 222 -17.54 6.58 29.71
C GLY A 222 -16.26 6.05 29.05
N ASN A 223 -16.21 4.74 28.81
CA ASN A 223 -15.11 4.10 28.08
C ASN A 223 -15.08 4.59 26.63
N VAL A 224 -13.88 4.88 26.11
CA VAL A 224 -13.70 5.38 24.74
C VAL A 224 -12.85 4.39 23.95
N LEU A 225 -13.29 4.06 22.75
CA LEU A 225 -12.50 3.30 21.79
C LEU A 225 -11.82 4.26 20.83
N ILE A 226 -10.49 4.27 20.83
CA ILE A 226 -9.71 5.11 19.93
C ILE A 226 -9.24 4.26 18.76
N TRP A 227 -9.76 4.58 17.58
CA TRP A 227 -9.43 3.90 16.33
C TRP A 227 -8.31 4.65 15.61
N LEU A 228 -7.08 4.13 15.69
CA LEU A 228 -5.95 4.66 14.95
C LEU A 228 -5.88 3.99 13.57
N CYS A 229 -6.21 4.73 12.52
CA CYS A 229 -6.10 4.24 11.14
C CYS A 229 -4.67 4.49 10.63
N GLY A 230 -3.70 3.70 11.09
CA GLY A 230 -2.31 3.90 10.72
C GLY A 230 -1.92 3.14 9.45
N ARG A 231 -1.57 3.86 8.36
CA ARG A 231 -0.81 3.30 7.23
C ARG A 231 0.71 3.20 7.50
N PHE A 232 1.21 3.84 8.57
CA PHE A 232 2.61 3.83 8.96
C PHE A 232 2.74 3.93 10.49
N PHE A 233 3.21 2.85 11.14
CA PHE A 233 3.68 2.87 12.53
C PHE A 233 5.19 2.63 12.54
N ASN A 234 5.94 3.48 13.22
CA ASN A 234 7.35 3.24 13.50
C ASN A 234 7.48 2.55 14.87
N SER A 235 8.58 1.85 15.15
CA SER A 235 8.77 1.11 16.42
C SER A 235 8.59 2.01 17.65
N THR A 236 9.06 3.25 17.57
CA THR A 236 8.93 4.26 18.63
C THR A 236 7.48 4.70 18.86
N SER A 237 6.67 4.87 17.81
CA SER A 237 5.27 5.30 17.98
C SER A 237 4.38 4.17 18.53
N LEU A 238 4.65 2.93 18.14
CA LEU A 238 4.05 1.73 18.77
C LEU A 238 4.39 1.63 20.26
N CYS A 239 5.65 1.85 20.63
CA CYS A 239 6.08 1.80 22.03
C CYS A 239 5.39 2.87 22.90
N ILE A 240 5.23 4.09 22.37
CA ILE A 240 4.54 5.19 23.06
C ILE A 240 3.06 4.87 23.24
N CYS A 241 2.39 4.40 22.20
CA CYS A 241 0.97 4.05 22.30
C CYS A 241 0.74 2.84 23.23
N HIS A 242 1.66 1.86 23.23
CA HIS A 242 1.60 0.72 24.14
C HIS A 242 1.79 1.16 25.60
N LYS A 243 2.73 2.08 25.86
CA LYS A 243 2.97 2.66 27.18
C LYS A 243 1.75 3.43 27.70
N GLU A 244 1.06 4.18 26.83
CA GLU A 244 -0.16 4.89 27.22
C GLU A 244 -1.38 3.96 27.39
N ASN A 245 -1.51 2.91 26.58
CA ASN A 245 -2.52 1.87 26.77
C ASN A 245 -2.30 1.10 28.08
N MET A 246 -1.06 0.79 28.43
CA MET A 246 -0.73 0.19 29.73
C MET A 246 -1.03 1.14 30.89
N ARG A 247 -0.65 2.43 30.80
CA ARG A 247 -0.94 3.44 31.83
C ARG A 247 -2.43 3.56 32.12
N THR A 248 -3.25 3.61 31.08
CA THR A 248 -4.70 3.75 31.20
C THR A 248 -5.36 2.48 31.75
N GLN A 249 -4.88 1.29 31.38
CA GLN A 249 -5.30 0.03 32.01
C GLN A 249 -4.89 -0.07 33.48
N THR A 250 -3.66 0.32 33.84
CA THR A 250 -3.21 0.34 35.24
C THR A 250 -3.96 1.37 36.08
N ALA A 251 -4.27 2.56 35.54
CA ALA A 251 -5.07 3.57 36.23
C ALA A 251 -6.52 3.12 36.43
N HIS A 252 -7.09 2.39 35.47
CA HIS A 252 -8.42 1.80 35.60
C HIS A 252 -8.46 0.70 36.67
N ALA A 253 -7.50 -0.23 36.65
CA ALA A 253 -7.37 -1.30 37.63
C ALA A 253 -7.14 -0.77 39.06
N PHE A 254 -6.33 0.28 39.19
CA PHE A 254 -6.06 0.94 40.47
C PHE A 254 -7.28 1.72 41.00
N GLY A 255 -8.06 2.37 40.13
CA GLY A 255 -9.31 3.03 40.51
C GLY A 255 -10.40 2.04 40.95
N GLN A 256 -10.50 0.86 40.30
CA GLN A 256 -11.38 -0.22 40.74
C GLN A 256 -10.97 -0.81 42.09
N PHE A 257 -9.66 -0.96 42.33
CA PHE A 257 -9.13 -1.42 43.62
C PHE A 257 -9.44 -0.45 44.78
N MET A 258 -9.48 0.86 44.50
CA MET A 258 -9.80 1.91 45.46
C MET A 258 -11.31 2.18 45.65
N GLY A 259 -12.20 1.38 45.06
CA GLY A 259 -13.66 1.57 45.17
C GLY A 259 -14.19 2.84 44.48
N LEU A 260 -13.39 3.50 43.66
CA LEU A 260 -13.79 4.69 42.91
C LEU A 260 -14.58 4.27 41.66
N SER A 261 -15.90 4.45 41.67
CA SER A 261 -16.83 4.12 40.57
C SER A 261 -16.59 4.89 39.25
N ARG A 262 -15.51 5.66 39.13
CA ARG A 262 -15.18 6.55 38.00
C ARG A 262 -13.83 6.25 37.34
N ALA A 263 -13.30 5.04 37.49
CA ALA A 263 -12.10 4.64 36.77
C ALA A 263 -12.44 4.50 35.25
N LYS A 264 -11.72 5.19 34.35
CA LYS A 264 -11.98 5.18 32.90
C LYS A 264 -11.05 4.20 32.17
N LEU A 265 -11.60 3.24 31.41
CA LEU A 265 -10.81 2.33 30.59
C LEU A 265 -10.69 2.88 29.17
N ILE A 266 -9.47 3.18 28.74
CA ILE A 266 -9.18 3.58 27.36
C ILE A 266 -8.59 2.36 26.68
N LEU A 267 -9.29 1.85 25.67
CA LEU A 267 -8.83 0.70 24.90
C LEU A 267 -8.34 1.20 23.53
N ILE A 268 -7.02 1.21 23.34
CA ILE A 268 -6.42 1.57 22.04
C ILE A 268 -6.32 0.29 21.22
N LYS A 269 -7.17 0.16 20.19
CA LYS A 269 -7.18 -1.02 19.31
C LYS A 269 -6.50 -0.67 17.97
N PHE A 270 -5.45 -1.41 17.65
CA PHE A 270 -4.74 -1.31 16.38
C PHE A 270 -5.36 -2.29 15.38
N ILE A 271 -5.89 -1.79 14.27
CA ILE A 271 -6.38 -2.62 13.17
C ILE A 271 -5.76 -2.10 11.88
N ASP A 272 -4.95 -2.93 11.22
CA ASP A 272 -4.43 -2.68 9.89
C ASP A 272 -5.56 -2.86 8.87
N VAL A 273 -5.87 -1.81 8.09
CA VAL A 273 -7.06 -1.70 7.24
C VAL A 273 -6.95 -2.55 5.96
N ARG A 274 -6.04 -3.53 5.89
CA ARG A 274 -6.02 -4.52 4.79
C ARG A 274 -6.96 -5.70 4.97
N SER A 275 -7.46 -5.96 6.16
CA SER A 275 -8.40 -7.06 6.41
C SER A 275 -9.54 -6.57 7.27
N THR A 276 -10.62 -6.08 6.62
CA THR A 276 -12.01 -6.22 7.06
C THR A 276 -12.89 -5.37 6.14
N SER A 277 -13.09 -5.82 4.90
CA SER A 277 -14.44 -5.71 4.37
C SER A 277 -15.25 -6.77 5.14
N THR A 278 -16.30 -6.35 5.86
CA THR A 278 -17.39 -7.17 6.44
C THR A 278 -17.41 -7.62 7.92
N SER A 279 -16.34 -7.72 8.71
CA SER A 279 -16.47 -8.39 10.03
C SER A 279 -16.48 -7.54 11.31
N VAL A 280 -16.61 -6.21 11.24
CA VAL A 280 -16.62 -5.34 12.45
C VAL A 280 -18.05 -4.94 12.90
N CYS A 281 -19.09 -5.36 12.17
CA CYS A 281 -20.50 -5.10 12.52
C CYS A 281 -21.23 -6.30 13.17
N LYS A 282 -20.52 -7.22 13.83
CA LYS A 282 -21.12 -8.22 14.71
C LYS A 282 -20.47 -8.19 16.08
#